data_AF-A0AAU2IWA2-F1
#
_entry.id   AF-A0AAU2IWA2-F1
#
_cell.length_a   1.000
_cell.length_b   1.000
_cell.length_c   1.000
_cell.angle_alpha   90.00
_cell.angle_beta   90.00
_cell.angle_gamma   90.00
#
_symmetry.space_group_name_H-M   'P 1'
#
loop_
_entity.id
_entity.type
_entity.pdbx_description
1 polymer ?
#
loop_
_entity_poly.entity_id
_entity_poly.type
_entity_poly.pdbx_seq_one_letter_code
_entity_poly.pdbx_strand_id
1 'polypeptide(L)'
;MRGSLVAAGVVAIGGALLTAAAGPVGAADGQAVSAAPTGTVSTDGTVTVFGTYRCSPLSGAGPVFVSSSVRVGEVRHGIGGTAATCDGVEHTWVNQDKLVLGAPVAPGPAEVETTLVHLDTESGLPMPSIIATNRHEIELRPAKG
;
A
#
# COMPACT_ATOMS: atom_id res chain seq x y z
N MET A 1 -37.24 33.80 -47.79
CA MET A 1 -37.45 32.72 -46.80
C MET A 1 -36.31 31.71 -46.93
N ARG A 2 -35.81 31.23 -45.78
CA ARG A 2 -34.77 30.19 -45.57
C ARG A 2 -33.31 30.65 -45.72
N GLY A 3 -32.62 30.73 -44.57
CA GLY A 3 -31.21 31.09 -44.43
C GLY A 3 -30.34 29.92 -43.97
N SER A 4 -29.14 30.29 -43.47
CA SER A 4 -28.23 29.54 -42.58
C SER A 4 -27.35 28.45 -43.23
N LEU A 5 -26.05 28.24 -42.91
CA LEU A 5 -25.13 28.72 -41.87
C LEU A 5 -23.66 28.71 -42.37
N VAL A 6 -22.82 29.56 -41.76
CA VAL A 6 -21.35 29.52 -41.79
C VAL A 6 -20.87 28.51 -40.76
N ALA A 7 -20.06 27.52 -41.16
CA ALA A 7 -19.43 26.58 -40.24
C ALA A 7 -18.02 27.06 -39.88
N ALA A 8 -17.84 27.56 -38.66
CA ALA A 8 -16.54 27.82 -38.07
C ALA A 8 -16.01 26.53 -37.43
N GLY A 9 -14.90 26.01 -37.96
CA GLY A 9 -14.21 24.84 -37.39
C GLY A 9 -13.45 25.22 -36.12
N VAL A 10 -13.82 24.62 -34.99
CA VAL A 10 -13.04 24.68 -33.74
C VAL A 10 -12.12 23.47 -33.72
N VAL A 11 -10.80 23.73 -33.80
CA VAL A 11 -9.77 22.70 -33.58
C VAL A 11 -9.55 22.58 -32.07
N ALA A 12 -10.07 21.51 -31.46
CA ALA A 12 -9.80 21.19 -30.07
C ALA A 12 -8.50 20.38 -29.97
N ILE A 13 -7.46 20.98 -29.40
CA ILE A 13 -6.20 20.29 -29.07
C ILE A 13 -6.44 19.55 -27.75
N GLY A 14 -6.76 18.26 -27.82
CA GLY A 14 -6.87 17.39 -26.65
C GLY A 14 -5.49 17.00 -26.13
N GLY A 15 -5.04 17.62 -25.04
CA GLY A 15 -3.85 17.19 -24.30
C GLY A 15 -4.14 15.90 -23.53
N ALA A 16 -3.51 14.79 -23.93
CA ALA A 16 -3.54 13.54 -23.18
C ALA A 16 -2.58 13.65 -21.98
N LEU A 17 -3.13 13.74 -20.76
CA LEU A 17 -2.37 13.58 -19.52
C LEU A 17 -2.04 12.09 -19.35
N LEU A 18 -0.76 11.74 -19.54
CA LEU A 18 -0.23 10.43 -19.23
C LEU A 18 -0.03 10.31 -17.70
N THR A 19 -1.04 9.80 -17.00
CA THR A 19 -0.87 9.33 -15.61
C THR A 19 -0.12 8.01 -15.65
N ALA A 20 1.18 8.04 -15.37
CA ALA A 20 1.97 6.83 -15.15
C ALA A 20 1.53 6.19 -13.82
N ALA A 21 0.65 5.19 -13.89
CA ALA A 21 0.37 4.32 -12.76
C ALA A 21 1.62 3.46 -12.52
N ALA A 22 2.35 3.72 -11.43
CA ALA A 22 3.37 2.81 -10.95
C ALA A 22 2.68 1.50 -10.54
N GLY A 23 2.71 0.50 -11.42
CA GLY A 23 2.23 -0.84 -11.14
C GLY A 23 3.13 -1.54 -10.09
N PRO A 24 2.61 -2.55 -9.38
CA PRO A 24 3.37 -3.25 -8.35
C PRO A 24 4.62 -3.92 -8.95
N VAL A 25 5.77 -3.68 -8.32
CA VAL A 25 7.05 -4.30 -8.67
C VAL A 25 7.17 -5.62 -7.90
N GLY A 26 7.24 -6.74 -8.63
CA GLY A 26 7.72 -8.04 -8.13
C GLY A 26 6.76 -8.76 -7.18
N ALA A 27 5.74 -9.42 -7.75
CA ALA A 27 4.98 -10.46 -7.08
C ALA A 27 5.56 -11.82 -7.47
N ALA A 28 5.87 -12.70 -6.52
CA ALA A 28 5.98 -14.13 -6.82
C ALA A 28 4.60 -14.64 -7.28
N ASP A 29 4.57 -15.69 -8.11
CA ASP A 29 3.31 -16.19 -8.67
C ASP A 29 2.26 -16.48 -7.58
N GLY A 30 1.08 -15.88 -7.72
CA GLY A 30 -0.03 -16.02 -6.77
C GLY A 30 0.13 -15.24 -5.45
N GLN A 31 1.19 -14.43 -5.29
CA GLN A 31 1.42 -13.59 -4.12
C GLN A 31 1.17 -12.13 -4.50
N ALA A 32 0.37 -11.41 -3.73
CA ALA A 32 0.12 -10.00 -3.97
C ALA A 32 -0.18 -9.29 -2.67
N VAL A 33 0.20 -8.03 -2.59
CA VAL A 33 -0.16 -7.15 -1.47
C VAL A 33 -0.40 -5.75 -2.02
N SER A 34 -1.33 -5.04 -1.41
CA SER A 34 -1.64 -3.65 -1.70
C SER A 34 -1.89 -2.90 -0.41
N ALA A 35 -1.48 -1.63 -0.37
CA ALA A 35 -2.00 -0.66 0.58
C ALA A 35 -3.01 0.26 -0.11
N ALA A 36 -3.99 0.74 0.65
CA ALA A 36 -4.88 1.79 0.20
C ALA A 36 -4.10 3.11 -0.02
N PRO A 37 -4.56 3.99 -0.93
CA PRO A 37 -3.91 5.27 -1.19
C PRO A 37 -4.04 6.28 -0.03
N THR A 38 -4.63 5.86 1.09
CA THR A 38 -4.86 6.70 2.27
C THR A 38 -4.63 5.88 3.54
N GLY A 39 -4.12 6.53 4.58
CA GLY A 39 -4.10 6.02 5.95
C GLY A 39 -4.76 7.01 6.92
N THR A 40 -4.81 6.68 8.20
CA THR A 40 -5.30 7.60 9.22
C THR A 40 -4.31 7.80 10.35
N VAL A 41 -4.35 8.96 10.97
CA VAL A 41 -3.61 9.29 12.19
C VAL A 41 -4.59 9.81 13.24
N SER A 42 -4.63 9.17 14.40
CA SER A 42 -5.41 9.61 15.54
C SER A 42 -4.75 10.79 16.26
N THR A 43 -5.50 11.46 17.14
CA THR A 43 -5.00 12.55 17.98
C THR A 43 -3.87 12.14 18.92
N ASP A 44 -3.79 10.84 19.25
CA ASP A 44 -2.75 10.28 20.11
C ASP A 44 -1.52 9.77 19.33
N GLY A 45 -1.48 10.01 18.02
CA GLY A 45 -0.35 9.65 17.15
C GLY A 45 -0.34 8.20 16.66
N THR A 46 -1.45 7.47 16.84
CA THR A 46 -1.61 6.12 16.27
C THR A 46 -1.85 6.23 14.77
N VAL A 47 -0.96 5.63 13.99
CA VAL A 47 -1.10 5.52 12.54
C VAL A 47 -1.81 4.21 12.23
N THR A 48 -2.75 4.24 11.28
CA THR A 48 -3.43 3.05 10.75
C THR A 48 -3.30 3.01 9.24
N VAL A 49 -2.86 1.87 8.73
CA VAL A 49 -2.79 1.55 7.31
C VAL A 49 -3.50 0.22 7.05
N PHE A 50 -4.04 0.08 5.85
CA PHE A 50 -4.89 -1.05 5.47
C PHE A 50 -4.84 -1.28 3.97
N GLY A 51 -5.33 -2.44 3.54
CA GLY A 51 -5.41 -2.79 2.12
C GLY A 51 -5.83 -4.23 1.91
N THR A 52 -5.36 -4.84 0.82
CA THR A 52 -5.61 -6.25 0.51
C THR A 52 -4.34 -7.04 0.31
N TYR A 53 -4.42 -8.35 0.46
CA TYR A 53 -3.37 -9.29 0.08
C TYR A 53 -3.98 -10.56 -0.51
N ARG A 54 -3.18 -11.25 -1.32
CA ARG A 54 -3.42 -12.64 -1.74
C ARG A 54 -2.15 -13.40 -1.46
N CYS A 55 -2.24 -14.48 -0.70
CA CYS A 55 -1.12 -15.38 -0.45
C CYS A 55 -1.54 -16.78 -0.90
N SER A 56 -0.78 -17.41 -1.78
CA SER A 56 -1.03 -18.81 -2.16
C SER A 56 -0.15 -19.74 -1.33
N PRO A 57 -0.51 -21.02 -1.14
CA PRO A 57 0.30 -21.97 -0.38
C PRO A 57 1.77 -22.00 -0.86
N LEU A 58 2.69 -21.97 0.09
CA LEU A 58 4.14 -22.02 -0.15
C LEU A 58 4.66 -23.42 0.14
N SER A 59 5.77 -23.81 -0.51
CA SER A 59 6.40 -25.11 -0.30
C SER A 59 7.23 -25.20 0.98
N GLY A 60 7.66 -24.06 1.53
CA GLY A 60 8.50 -23.99 2.73
C GLY A 60 7.68 -23.90 4.02
N ALA A 61 8.28 -24.33 5.13
CA ALA A 61 7.67 -24.23 6.46
C ALA A 61 7.70 -22.80 7.01
N GLY A 62 6.75 -22.48 7.89
CA GLY A 62 6.76 -21.24 8.67
C GLY A 62 5.67 -20.24 8.28
N PRO A 63 5.45 -19.21 9.11
CA PRO A 63 4.35 -18.26 8.95
C PRO A 63 4.63 -17.20 7.90
N VAL A 64 3.56 -16.64 7.34
CA VAL A 64 3.59 -15.46 6.47
C VAL A 64 2.94 -14.29 7.19
N PHE A 65 3.50 -13.09 7.03
CA PHE A 65 2.97 -11.86 7.60
C PHE A 65 2.81 -10.77 6.55
N VAL A 66 1.73 -9.99 6.65
CA VAL A 66 1.62 -8.67 6.04
C VAL A 66 2.30 -7.67 6.96
N SER A 67 3.49 -7.23 6.58
CA SER A 67 4.25 -6.20 7.30
C SER A 67 4.06 -4.84 6.63
N SER A 68 4.00 -3.76 7.40
CA SER A 68 3.91 -2.42 6.83
C SER A 68 4.83 -1.41 7.50
N SER A 69 5.21 -0.39 6.74
CA SER A 69 5.92 0.78 7.23
C SER A 69 5.41 2.04 6.54
N VAL A 70 5.53 3.18 7.22
CA VAL A 70 5.20 4.50 6.67
C VAL A 70 6.43 5.39 6.82
N ARG A 71 6.80 6.08 5.76
CA ARG A 71 7.88 7.05 5.72
C ARG A 71 7.30 8.46 5.67
N VAL A 72 7.70 9.30 6.63
CA VAL A 72 7.31 10.71 6.75
C VAL A 72 8.57 11.55 6.78
N GLY A 73 8.76 12.38 5.75
CA GLY A 73 10.05 13.02 5.49
C GLY A 73 11.16 11.97 5.31
N GLU A 74 12.21 12.09 6.13
CA GLU A 74 13.38 11.18 6.12
C GLU A 74 13.23 9.97 7.05
N VAL A 75 12.20 9.93 7.90
CA VAL A 75 12.04 8.88 8.92
C VAL A 75 11.07 7.82 8.45
N ARG A 76 11.48 6.55 8.54
CA ARG A 76 10.63 5.38 8.29
C ARG A 76 10.22 4.74 9.61
N HIS A 77 8.92 4.55 9.78
CA HIS A 77 8.30 3.94 10.95
C HIS A 77 7.70 2.59 10.56
N GLY A 78 8.05 1.53 11.28
CA GLY A 78 7.33 0.26 11.18
C GLY A 78 5.92 0.43 11.74
N ILE A 79 4.92 -0.06 11.03
CA ILE A 79 3.51 -0.04 11.45
C ILE A 79 3.04 -1.49 11.49
N GLY A 80 3.23 -2.12 12.65
CA GLY A 80 2.70 -3.45 12.96
C GLY A 80 2.99 -4.58 11.95
N GLY A 81 2.26 -5.67 12.13
CA GLY A 81 2.27 -6.83 11.25
C GLY A 81 1.06 -7.71 11.54
N THR A 82 0.44 -8.25 10.48
CA THR A 82 -0.73 -9.13 10.57
C THR A 82 -0.37 -10.50 10.00
N ALA A 83 -0.73 -11.58 10.67
CA ALA A 83 -0.55 -12.93 10.14
C ALA A 83 -1.39 -13.12 8.87
N ALA A 84 -0.77 -13.63 7.80
CA ALA A 84 -1.42 -13.88 6.53
C ALA A 84 -1.97 -15.31 6.47
N THR A 85 -3.14 -15.46 5.84
CA THR A 85 -3.70 -16.77 5.47
C THR A 85 -3.31 -17.04 4.02
N CYS A 86 -2.63 -18.17 3.78
CA CYS A 86 -2.13 -18.53 2.46
C CYS A 86 -3.00 -19.62 1.81
N ASP A 87 -4.19 -19.22 1.39
CA ASP A 87 -5.23 -20.06 0.76
C ASP A 87 -5.51 -19.70 -0.71
N GLY A 88 -4.77 -18.72 -1.26
CA GLY A 88 -4.88 -18.24 -2.64
C GLY A 88 -6.02 -17.25 -2.88
N VAL A 89 -6.83 -16.92 -1.86
CA VAL A 89 -7.91 -15.92 -1.99
C VAL A 89 -7.45 -14.54 -1.53
N GLU A 90 -8.22 -13.53 -1.90
CA GLU A 90 -7.96 -12.15 -1.46
C GLU A 90 -8.52 -11.92 -0.06
N HIS A 91 -7.72 -11.30 0.79
CA HIS A 91 -8.03 -10.95 2.18
C HIS A 91 -7.75 -9.47 2.43
N THR A 92 -8.50 -8.86 3.34
CA THR A 92 -8.19 -7.52 3.84
C THR A 92 -7.21 -7.59 5.01
N TRP A 93 -6.42 -6.55 5.19
CA TRP A 93 -5.53 -6.41 6.34
C TRP A 93 -5.57 -4.99 6.91
N VAL A 94 -5.27 -4.86 8.20
CA VAL A 94 -5.16 -3.58 8.90
C VAL A 94 -3.99 -3.69 9.88
N ASN A 95 -3.03 -2.77 9.79
CA ASN A 95 -1.97 -2.62 10.78
C ASN A 95 -2.07 -1.24 11.41
N GLN A 96 -1.78 -1.17 12.71
CA GLN A 96 -1.83 0.06 13.49
C GLN A 96 -0.71 0.07 14.51
N ASP A 97 -0.09 1.23 14.70
CA ASP A 97 0.96 1.40 15.70
C ASP A 97 1.04 2.85 16.19
N LYS A 98 1.46 3.02 17.43
CA LYS A 98 1.64 4.32 18.06
C LYS A 98 3.10 4.72 17.99
N LEU A 99 3.37 5.81 17.28
CA LEU A 99 4.73 6.28 17.06
C LEU A 99 5.21 7.04 18.31
N VAL A 100 5.92 6.35 19.19
CA VAL A 100 6.42 6.89 20.47
C VAL A 100 7.80 7.53 20.39
N LEU A 101 8.55 7.31 19.31
CA LEU A 101 9.89 7.88 19.10
C LEU A 101 9.84 8.96 18.01
N GLY A 102 10.08 10.22 18.40
CA GLY A 102 10.13 11.37 17.49
C GLY A 102 8.95 12.34 17.66
N ALA A 103 8.84 13.30 16.74
CA ALA A 103 7.67 14.17 16.66
C ALA A 103 6.43 13.35 16.23
N PRO A 104 5.24 13.64 16.74
CA PRO A 104 4.01 13.00 16.29
C PRO A 104 3.88 13.12 14.78
N VAL A 105 3.54 12.02 14.10
CA VAL A 105 3.23 12.07 12.67
C VAL A 105 1.98 12.92 12.49
N ALA A 106 2.11 14.00 11.71
CA ALA A 106 0.99 14.85 11.35
C ALA A 106 0.25 14.27 10.13
N PRO A 107 -1.05 14.54 9.97
CA PRO A 107 -1.74 14.32 8.70
C PRO A 107 -1.02 15.00 7.52
N GLY A 108 -1.05 14.36 6.36
CA GLY A 108 -0.41 14.85 5.14
C GLY A 108 0.22 13.74 4.28
N PRO A 109 1.06 14.12 3.30
CA PRO A 109 1.71 13.17 2.40
C PRO A 109 2.69 12.26 3.13
N ALA A 110 2.68 10.98 2.76
CA ALA A 110 3.63 9.97 3.22
C ALA A 110 3.91 8.93 2.12
N GLU A 111 4.90 8.07 2.32
CA GLU A 111 5.09 6.86 1.52
C GLU A 111 4.76 5.65 2.37
N VAL A 112 3.94 4.74 1.85
CA VAL A 112 3.71 3.43 2.45
C VAL A 112 4.57 2.38 1.76
N GLU A 113 5.04 1.42 2.55
CA GLU A 113 5.57 0.17 2.04
C GLU A 113 4.92 -0.98 2.79
N THR A 114 4.32 -1.89 2.04
CA THR A 114 3.71 -3.11 2.57
C THR A 114 4.34 -4.31 1.88
N THR A 115 4.68 -5.32 2.66
CA THR A 115 5.32 -6.55 2.17
C THR A 115 4.59 -7.78 2.70
N LEU A 116 4.50 -8.82 1.88
CA LEU A 116 4.29 -10.18 2.36
C LEU A 116 5.67 -10.77 2.66
N VAL A 117 5.87 -11.18 3.91
CA VAL A 117 7.12 -11.76 4.39
C VAL A 117 6.84 -13.18 4.87
N HIS A 118 7.45 -14.16 4.22
CA HIS A 118 7.50 -15.53 4.72
C HIS A 118 8.71 -15.67 5.64
N LEU A 119 8.50 -16.18 6.85
CA LEU A 119 9.59 -16.58 7.74
C LEU A 119 9.84 -18.08 7.54
N ASP A 120 10.81 -18.43 6.69
CA ASP A 120 11.21 -19.80 6.44
C ASP A 120 11.96 -20.36 7.67
N THR A 121 11.47 -21.45 8.23
CA THR A 121 12.04 -22.06 9.43
C THR A 121 12.79 -23.37 9.16
N GLU A 122 12.99 -23.78 7.91
CA GLU A 122 13.64 -25.07 7.58
C GLU A 122 15.07 -25.18 8.11
N SER A 123 15.79 -24.06 8.16
CA SER A 123 17.15 -24.00 8.71
C SER A 123 17.22 -24.12 10.24
N GLY A 124 16.07 -24.11 10.93
CA GLY A 124 15.94 -24.00 12.39
C GLY A 124 15.98 -22.56 12.90
N LEU A 125 16.48 -21.60 12.11
CA LEU A 125 16.35 -20.16 12.34
C LEU A 125 15.30 -19.57 11.38
N PRO A 126 14.38 -18.71 11.85
CA PRO A 126 13.44 -18.02 10.98
C PRO A 126 14.16 -17.05 10.03
N MET A 127 14.18 -17.38 8.74
CA MET A 127 14.79 -16.57 7.69
C MET A 127 13.72 -15.78 6.93
N PRO A 128 13.79 -14.44 6.90
CA PRO A 128 12.79 -13.64 6.21
C PRO A 128 12.98 -13.66 4.68
N SER A 129 11.90 -13.91 3.96
CA SER A 129 11.82 -13.81 2.49
C SER A 129 10.64 -12.92 2.11
N ILE A 130 10.92 -11.84 1.39
CA ILE A 130 9.87 -10.96 0.84
C ILE A 130 9.33 -11.61 -0.43
N ILE A 131 8.05 -11.98 -0.41
CA ILE A 131 7.39 -12.71 -1.51
C ILE A 131 6.43 -11.82 -2.33
N ALA A 132 6.07 -10.65 -1.79
CA ALA A 132 5.40 -9.57 -2.53
C ALA A 132 5.66 -8.22 -1.86
N THR A 133 5.73 -7.16 -2.66
CA THR A 133 5.93 -5.77 -2.20
C THR A 133 4.96 -4.83 -2.88
N ASN A 134 4.48 -3.84 -2.12
CA ASN A 134 3.80 -2.67 -2.65
C ASN A 134 4.32 -1.42 -1.95
N ARG A 135 4.83 -0.47 -2.74
CA ARG A 135 5.36 0.81 -2.25
C ARG A 135 4.83 1.95 -3.11
N HIS A 136 4.21 2.94 -2.48
CA HIS A 136 3.69 4.12 -3.17
C HIS A 136 3.37 5.25 -2.19
N GLU A 137 3.11 6.44 -2.72
CA GLU A 137 2.66 7.59 -1.93
C GLU A 137 1.21 7.42 -1.47
N ILE A 138 0.94 7.85 -0.25
CA ILE A 138 -0.40 7.87 0.35
C ILE A 138 -0.67 9.20 1.05
N GLU A 139 -1.94 9.49 1.28
CA GLU A 139 -2.37 10.61 2.12
C GLU A 139 -2.79 10.12 3.51
N LEU A 140 -2.09 10.57 4.56
CA LEU A 140 -2.48 10.35 5.94
C LEU A 140 -3.53 11.38 6.37
N ARG A 141 -4.72 10.91 6.75
CA ARG A 141 -5.85 11.76 7.14
C ARG A 141 -6.04 11.75 8.65
N PRO A 142 -6.64 12.80 9.24
CA PRO A 142 -7.14 12.69 10.61
C PRO A 142 -8.10 11.52 10.73
N ALA A 143 -7.93 10.68 11.76
CA ALA A 143 -8.94 9.68 12.10
C ALA A 143 -10.26 10.38 12.45
N LYS A 144 -11.39 9.81 12.03
CA LYS A 144 -12.70 10.28 12.49
C LYS A 144 -12.83 9.86 13.95
N GLY A 145 -12.90 10.86 14.85
CA GLY A 145 -13.15 10.65 16.27
C GLY A 145 -14.56 10.19 16.57
#